data_AF-A0A9P6CX19-F1
#
_entry.id   AF-A0A9P6CX19-F1
#
_cell.length_a   1.000
_cell.length_b   1.000
_cell.length_c   1.000
_cell.angle_alpha   90.00
_cell.angle_beta   90.00
_cell.angle_gamma   90.00
#
_symmetry.space_group_name_H-M   'P 1'
#
loop_
_entity.id
_entity.type
_entity.pdbx_description
1 polymer ?
#
loop_
_entity_poly.entity_id
_entity_poly.type
_entity_poly.pdbx_seq_one_letter_code
_entity_poly.pdbx_strand_id
1 'polypeptide(L)'
;MVAHSELLPQAVKERAELFESFIGLSHFVNKTLLASLSDASNMTLVLLHYPQQNFDDGMGHNKHTDIGSITLLFTKEWGLQLQQPGTTQWSFVAPRDGHAIINIGDWLRFLSGKKFNSYLHRVVPVASNEDRYQIAYFLRPENATHLDTERRRV
;
A
#
# COMPACT_ATOMS: atom_id res chain seq x y z
N MET A 1 -3.14 -6.91 -18.61
CA MET A 1 -1.90 -7.64 -18.95
C MET A 1 -1.96 -8.92 -18.14
N VAL A 2 -2.16 -10.05 -18.81
CA VAL A 2 -2.60 -11.32 -18.23
C VAL A 2 -1.47 -11.98 -17.44
N ALA A 3 -1.82 -12.57 -16.30
CA ALA A 3 -0.97 -13.34 -15.40
C ALA A 3 -0.33 -14.60 -16.04
N HIS A 4 0.55 -14.40 -17.02
CA HIS A 4 1.37 -15.47 -17.63
C HIS A 4 2.85 -15.40 -17.23
N SER A 5 3.17 -14.73 -16.12
CA SER A 5 4.52 -14.78 -15.58
C SER A 5 4.77 -16.15 -14.96
N GLU A 6 5.71 -16.91 -15.51
CA GLU A 6 6.17 -18.19 -14.94
C GLU A 6 6.70 -18.05 -13.51
N LEU A 7 7.04 -16.82 -13.09
CA LEU A 7 7.55 -16.47 -11.76
C LEU A 7 6.46 -16.33 -10.70
N LEU A 8 5.17 -16.45 -11.05
CA LEU A 8 4.11 -16.39 -10.04
C LEU A 8 4.15 -17.63 -9.13
N PRO A 9 4.00 -17.47 -7.79
CA PRO A 9 3.88 -18.59 -6.89
C PRO A 9 2.76 -19.53 -7.31
N GLN A 10 2.96 -20.84 -7.11
CA GLN A 10 2.00 -21.87 -7.51
C GLN A 10 0.57 -21.60 -6.97
N ALA A 11 0.47 -21.11 -5.73
CA ALA A 11 -0.79 -20.72 -5.11
C ALA A 11 -1.55 -19.60 -5.86
N VAL A 12 -0.84 -18.70 -6.55
CA VAL A 12 -1.45 -17.66 -7.38
C VAL A 12 -1.93 -18.26 -8.71
N LYS A 13 -1.14 -19.15 -9.31
CA LYS A 13 -1.50 -19.85 -10.56
C LYS A 13 -2.76 -20.71 -10.37
N GLU A 14 -2.86 -21.43 -9.26
CA GLU A 14 -4.03 -22.25 -8.90
C GLU A 14 -5.30 -21.43 -8.63
N ARG A 15 -5.17 -20.12 -8.41
CA ARG A 15 -6.30 -19.19 -8.18
C ARG A 15 -6.27 -18.00 -9.14
N ALA A 16 -5.81 -18.21 -10.37
CA ALA A 16 -5.61 -17.14 -11.35
C ALA A 16 -6.88 -16.30 -11.59
N GLU A 17 -8.07 -16.90 -11.66
CA GLU A 17 -9.33 -16.17 -11.85
C GLU A 17 -9.65 -15.21 -10.71
N LEU A 18 -9.38 -15.61 -9.46
CA LEU A 18 -9.55 -14.76 -8.28
C LEU A 18 -8.54 -13.62 -8.28
N PHE A 19 -7.29 -13.90 -8.67
CA PHE A 19 -6.25 -12.89 -8.80
C PHE A 19 -6.59 -11.85 -9.87
N GLU A 20 -7.00 -12.28 -11.07
CA GLU A 20 -7.43 -11.39 -12.15
C GLU A 20 -8.67 -10.58 -11.75
N SER A 21 -9.64 -11.20 -11.07
CA SER A 21 -10.83 -10.51 -10.54
C SER A 21 -10.45 -9.43 -9.52
N PHE A 22 -9.51 -9.74 -8.62
CA PHE A 22 -9.01 -8.79 -7.64
C PHE A 22 -8.30 -7.60 -8.33
N ILE A 23 -7.48 -7.86 -9.36
CA ILE A 23 -6.82 -6.81 -10.14
C ILE A 23 -7.85 -5.95 -10.88
N GLY A 24 -8.85 -6.57 -11.50
CA GLY A 24 -9.92 -5.86 -12.21
C GLY A 24 -10.76 -4.96 -11.30
N LEU A 25 -11.22 -5.49 -10.15
CA LEU A 25 -11.99 -4.73 -9.17
C LEU A 25 -11.17 -3.61 -8.54
N SER A 26 -9.90 -3.90 -8.20
CA SER A 26 -8.98 -2.89 -7.69
C SER A 26 -8.79 -1.78 -8.74
N HIS A 27 -8.57 -2.13 -10.00
CA HIS A 27 -8.46 -1.15 -11.07
C HIS A 27 -9.71 -0.27 -11.19
N PHE A 28 -10.90 -0.88 -11.15
CA PHE A 28 -12.18 -0.16 -11.24
C PHE A 28 -12.40 0.82 -10.09
N VAL A 29 -12.31 0.36 -8.83
CA VAL A 29 -12.48 1.19 -7.63
C VAL A 29 -11.52 2.38 -7.66
N ASN A 30 -10.28 2.15 -8.11
CA ASN A 30 -9.26 3.17 -8.17
C ASN A 30 -9.47 4.17 -9.31
N LYS A 31 -9.94 3.72 -10.49
CA LYS A 31 -10.35 4.62 -11.57
C LYS A 31 -11.50 5.51 -11.10
N THR A 32 -12.44 4.98 -10.32
CA THR A 32 -13.54 5.76 -9.73
C THR A 32 -13.04 6.77 -8.68
N LEU A 33 -12.12 6.38 -7.80
CA LEU A 33 -11.56 7.26 -6.77
C LEU A 33 -10.66 8.37 -7.34
N LEU A 34 -9.96 8.11 -8.45
CA LEU A 34 -8.95 9.02 -9.01
C LEU A 34 -9.37 9.76 -10.28
N ALA A 35 -10.56 9.49 -10.84
CA ALA A 35 -11.10 10.24 -11.99
C ALA A 35 -11.19 11.77 -11.74
N SER A 36 -11.04 12.21 -10.49
CA SER A 36 -10.99 13.61 -10.06
C SER A 36 -9.58 14.15 -9.78
N LEU A 37 -8.52 13.33 -9.91
CA LEU A 37 -7.14 13.71 -9.57
C LEU A 37 -6.18 13.69 -10.78
N SER A 38 -6.38 12.84 -11.79
CA SER A 38 -5.74 12.92 -13.13
C SER A 38 -6.31 11.86 -14.09
N ASP A 39 -6.12 12.08 -15.41
CA ASP A 39 -6.39 11.07 -16.46
C ASP A 39 -5.33 9.95 -16.50
N ALA A 40 -4.27 10.06 -15.68
CA ALA A 40 -3.00 9.36 -15.82
C ALA A 40 -2.47 8.90 -14.45
N SER A 41 -2.46 7.58 -14.18
CA SER A 41 -1.98 7.00 -12.91
C SER A 41 -1.18 5.71 -13.12
N ASN A 42 -0.04 5.59 -12.42
CA ASN A 42 0.72 4.36 -12.32
C ASN A 42 0.22 3.51 -11.14
N MET A 43 -0.02 2.23 -11.40
CA MET A 43 -0.50 1.27 -10.42
C MET A 43 0.54 0.16 -10.25
N THR A 44 0.78 -0.27 -9.02
CA THR A 44 1.67 -1.40 -8.74
C THR A 44 1.08 -2.30 -7.68
N LEU A 45 0.89 -3.57 -8.02
CA LEU A 45 0.60 -4.62 -7.06
C LEU A 45 1.92 -5.27 -6.64
N VAL A 46 2.15 -5.39 -5.34
CA VAL A 46 3.30 -6.08 -4.77
C VAL A 46 2.80 -7.18 -3.83
N LEU A 47 3.22 -8.41 -4.09
CA LEU A 47 3.12 -9.50 -3.13
C LEU A 47 4.39 -9.50 -2.27
N LEU A 48 4.21 -9.30 -0.97
CA LEU A 48 5.29 -9.29 0.02
C LEU A 48 5.24 -10.63 0.76
N HIS A 49 6.36 -11.34 0.74
CA HIS A 49 6.57 -12.55 1.53
C HIS A 49 7.60 -12.25 2.61
N TYR A 50 7.20 -12.50 3.85
CA TYR A 50 8.08 -12.44 5.01
C TYR A 50 8.19 -13.87 5.54
N PRO A 51 9.39 -14.48 5.55
CA PRO A 51 9.55 -15.79 6.15
C PRO A 51 9.23 -15.75 7.64
N GLN A 52 8.97 -16.91 8.23
CA GLN A 52 8.91 -17.07 9.70
C GLN A 52 10.09 -16.35 10.37
N GLN A 53 9.78 -15.56 11.41
CA GLN A 53 10.76 -14.74 12.12
C GLN A 53 10.59 -14.94 13.63
N ASN A 54 11.71 -15.10 14.33
CA ASN A 54 11.77 -14.94 15.78
C ASN A 54 11.85 -13.44 16.13
N PHE A 55 11.49 -13.07 17.36
CA PHE A 55 11.52 -11.66 17.80
C PHE A 55 12.87 -10.96 17.60
N ASP A 56 13.98 -11.71 17.62
CA ASP A 56 15.35 -11.18 17.51
C ASP A 56 15.88 -11.08 16.07
N ASP A 57 15.14 -11.56 15.06
CA ASP A 57 15.66 -11.66 13.68
C ASP A 57 15.67 -10.32 12.93
N GLY A 58 15.28 -9.23 13.59
CA GLY A 58 15.75 -7.90 13.27
C GLY A 58 15.66 -7.47 11.81
N MET A 59 14.58 -7.75 11.07
CA MET A 59 14.29 -7.03 9.83
C MET A 59 12.78 -6.88 9.59
N GLY A 60 12.29 -5.68 9.88
CA GLY A 60 11.02 -5.16 9.40
C GLY A 60 11.22 -4.09 8.31
N HIS A 61 10.14 -3.53 7.76
CA HIS A 61 10.27 -2.37 6.86
C HIS A 61 10.59 -1.12 7.66
N ASN A 62 11.65 -0.41 7.23
CA ASN A 62 12.07 0.86 7.83
C ASN A 62 10.94 1.88 7.87
N LYS A 63 11.00 2.81 8.84
CA LYS A 63 10.03 3.90 8.92
C LYS A 63 10.07 4.77 7.67
N HIS A 64 8.92 5.03 7.06
CA HIS A 64 8.79 5.86 5.87
C HIS A 64 7.38 6.45 5.73
N THR A 65 7.23 7.40 4.82
CA THR A 65 5.94 7.77 4.23
C THR A 65 5.84 7.15 2.84
N ASP A 66 4.62 6.89 2.38
CA ASP A 66 4.42 6.45 1.01
C ASP A 66 4.54 7.64 0.08
N ILE A 67 5.47 7.57 -0.89
CA ILE A 67 5.66 8.64 -1.86
C ILE A 67 4.36 8.88 -2.64
N GLY A 68 3.58 7.83 -2.95
CA GLY A 68 2.40 7.83 -3.82
C GLY A 68 1.17 8.60 -3.33
N SER A 69 0.00 8.26 -3.89
CA SER A 69 -1.28 8.88 -3.52
C SER A 69 -2.02 8.06 -2.47
N ILE A 70 -2.26 6.78 -2.73
CA ILE A 70 -3.00 5.86 -1.86
C ILE A 70 -2.29 4.51 -1.88
N THR A 71 -2.24 3.84 -0.74
CA THR A 71 -1.82 2.44 -0.61
C THR A 71 -2.95 1.64 0.00
N LEU A 72 -3.31 0.51 -0.62
CA LEU A 72 -4.21 -0.48 -0.05
C LEU A 72 -3.37 -1.68 0.38
N LEU A 73 -3.34 -1.96 1.68
CA LEU A 73 -2.63 -3.10 2.23
C LEU A 73 -3.64 -4.16 2.69
N PHE A 74 -3.53 -5.36 2.11
CA PHE A 74 -4.26 -6.55 2.51
C PHE A 74 -3.33 -7.44 3.30
N THR A 75 -3.63 -7.59 4.59
CA THR A 75 -2.86 -8.41 5.53
C THR A 75 -3.82 -9.00 6.57
N LYS A 76 -3.55 -10.23 6.98
CA LYS A 76 -4.25 -10.87 8.11
C LYS A 76 -3.48 -10.76 9.42
N GLU A 77 -2.23 -10.34 9.35
CA GLU A 77 -1.29 -10.42 10.45
C GLU A 77 -0.89 -9.03 10.96
N TRP A 78 -0.53 -8.97 12.24
CA TRP A 78 0.01 -7.79 12.88
C TRP A 78 1.41 -7.45 12.35
N GLY A 79 1.83 -6.22 12.62
CA GLY A 79 3.19 -5.74 12.35
C GLY A 79 3.23 -4.32 11.82
N LEU A 80 2.17 -3.84 11.17
CA LEU A 80 2.08 -2.44 10.75
C LEU A 80 1.92 -1.52 11.97
N GLN A 81 2.79 -0.53 12.06
CA GLN A 81 2.72 0.55 13.05
C GLN A 81 2.70 1.91 12.38
N LEU A 82 1.97 2.84 12.99
CA LEU A 82 1.82 4.23 12.58
C LEU A 82 2.43 5.14 13.64
N GLN A 83 2.99 6.27 13.23
CA GLN A 83 3.34 7.38 14.10
C GLN A 83 2.57 8.62 13.67
N GLN A 84 1.81 9.21 14.61
CA GLN A 84 1.05 10.42 14.34
C GLN A 84 1.95 11.65 14.24
N PRO A 85 1.65 12.62 13.35
CA PRO A 85 2.39 13.88 13.28
C PRO A 85 2.47 14.57 14.63
N GLY A 86 3.66 15.03 15.00
CA GLY A 86 3.90 15.71 16.27
C GLY A 86 4.07 14.77 17.47
N THR A 87 4.06 13.46 17.27
CA THR A 87 4.27 12.47 18.35
C THR A 87 5.50 11.60 18.06
N THR A 88 6.09 11.04 19.11
CA THR A 88 7.12 9.99 19.00
C THR A 88 6.55 8.58 19.19
N GLN A 89 5.27 8.48 19.56
CA GLN A 89 4.61 7.22 19.88
C GLN A 89 4.21 6.45 18.62
N TRP A 90 4.41 5.13 18.67
CA TRP A 90 3.98 4.20 17.63
C TRP A 90 2.75 3.45 18.08
N SER A 91 1.77 3.30 17.19
CA SER A 91 0.54 2.54 17.43
C SER A 91 0.36 1.46 16.37
N PHE A 92 -0.04 0.26 16.78
CA PHE A 92 -0.35 -0.81 15.84
C PHE A 92 -1.65 -0.55 15.09
N VAL A 93 -1.71 -1.00 13.84
CA VAL A 93 -2.96 -1.11 13.08
C VAL A 93 -3.43 -2.55 13.14
N ALA A 94 -4.66 -2.74 13.62
CA ALA A 94 -5.27 -4.06 13.65
C ALA A 94 -5.62 -4.51 12.23
N PRO A 95 -5.14 -5.69 11.77
CA PRO A 95 -5.69 -6.31 10.58
C PRO A 95 -7.17 -6.68 10.82
N ARG A 96 -8.00 -6.54 9.78
CA ARG A 96 -9.43 -6.88 9.85
C ARG A 96 -9.77 -7.76 8.67
N ASP A 97 -10.36 -8.92 8.94
CA ASP A 97 -10.75 -9.86 7.89
C ASP A 97 -11.69 -9.22 6.88
N GLY A 98 -11.42 -9.44 5.60
CA GLY A 98 -12.17 -8.87 4.48
C GLY A 98 -11.96 -7.37 4.25
N HIS A 99 -11.03 -6.72 4.96
CA HIS A 99 -10.76 -5.29 4.82
C HIS A 99 -9.33 -5.02 4.36
N ALA A 100 -9.16 -3.92 3.62
CA ALA A 100 -7.86 -3.32 3.37
C ALA A 100 -7.56 -2.26 4.43
N ILE A 101 -6.29 -2.14 4.80
CA ILE A 101 -5.78 -0.95 5.47
C ILE A 101 -5.46 0.08 4.37
N ILE A 102 -6.01 1.28 4.48
CA ILE A 102 -5.80 2.36 3.51
C ILE A 102 -4.83 3.37 4.11
N ASN A 103 -3.69 3.59 3.44
CA ASN A 103 -2.76 4.66 3.76
C ASN A 103 -2.83 5.77 2.71
N ILE A 104 -2.66 7.01 3.15
CA ILE A 104 -2.54 8.18 2.30
C ILE A 104 -1.05 8.48 2.11
N GLY A 105 -0.64 8.68 0.86
CA GLY A 105 0.73 9.05 0.54
C GLY A 105 0.94 10.55 0.31
N ASP A 106 2.19 10.90 0.07
CA ASP A 106 2.66 12.28 -0.02
C ASP A 106 2.03 13.06 -1.18
N TRP A 107 1.75 12.41 -2.31
CA TRP A 107 1.07 13.07 -3.45
C TRP A 107 -0.35 13.51 -3.10
N LEU A 108 -1.16 12.64 -2.49
CA LEU A 108 -2.54 13.00 -2.13
C LEU A 108 -2.58 14.01 -0.99
N ARG A 109 -1.66 13.90 -0.01
CA ARG A 109 -1.44 14.96 0.98
C ARG A 109 -1.11 16.28 0.31
N PHE A 110 -0.20 16.29 -0.66
CA PHE A 110 0.14 17.48 -1.41
C PHE A 110 -1.08 18.01 -2.13
N LEU A 111 -1.68 17.26 -3.07
CA LEU A 111 -2.80 17.69 -3.92
C LEU A 111 -4.01 18.20 -3.13
N SER A 112 -4.32 17.57 -2.00
CA SER A 112 -5.41 17.99 -1.11
C SER A 112 -5.16 19.29 -0.34
N GLY A 113 -3.99 19.91 -0.49
CA GLY A 113 -3.62 21.12 0.26
C GLY A 113 -3.36 20.82 1.74
N LYS A 114 -2.81 19.65 2.06
CA LYS A 114 -2.59 19.15 3.43
C LYS A 114 -3.87 18.89 4.23
N LYS A 115 -5.03 18.71 3.57
CA LYS A 115 -6.26 18.27 4.24
C LYS A 115 -6.17 16.81 4.72
N PHE A 116 -5.41 15.98 3.99
CA PHE A 116 -5.07 14.63 4.42
C PHE A 116 -3.62 14.55 4.91
N ASN A 117 -3.36 13.63 5.84
CA ASN A 117 -2.04 13.38 6.39
C ASN A 117 -1.44 12.10 5.79
N SER A 118 -0.18 12.20 5.36
CA SER A 118 0.67 11.06 5.03
C SER A 118 1.43 10.70 6.29
N TYR A 119 1.08 9.56 6.88
CA TYR A 119 1.60 9.14 8.18
C TYR A 119 2.90 8.36 8.02
N LEU A 120 3.86 8.63 8.93
CA LEU A 120 5.01 7.75 9.10
C LEU A 120 4.50 6.38 9.54
N HIS A 121 4.94 5.36 8.83
CA HIS A 121 4.60 3.98 9.17
C HIS A 121 5.84 3.08 9.02
N ARG A 122 5.81 1.95 9.72
CA ARG A 122 6.83 0.91 9.65
C ARG A 122 6.17 -0.45 9.80
N VAL A 123 6.84 -1.50 9.35
CA VAL A 123 6.44 -2.88 9.66
C VAL A 123 7.47 -3.42 10.63
N VAL A 124 7.05 -3.86 11.81
CA VAL A 124 7.93 -4.54 12.76
C VAL A 124 7.79 -6.05 12.63
N PRO A 125 8.86 -6.83 12.91
CA PRO A 125 8.75 -8.26 13.09
C PRO A 125 7.72 -8.58 14.17
N VAL A 126 6.92 -9.61 13.94
CA VAL A 126 6.02 -10.20 14.92
C VAL A 126 6.39 -11.67 14.94
N ALA A 127 6.66 -12.23 16.13
CA ALA A 127 7.00 -13.65 16.18
C ALA A 127 5.86 -14.48 15.61
N SER A 128 6.22 -15.33 14.65
CA SER A 128 5.33 -16.22 13.97
C SER A 128 6.08 -17.50 13.64
N ASN A 129 5.41 -18.63 13.84
CA ASN A 129 5.89 -19.93 13.40
C ASN A 129 5.53 -20.21 11.92
N GLU A 130 4.86 -19.25 11.27
CA GLU A 130 4.35 -19.35 9.91
C GLU A 130 4.88 -18.18 9.07
N ASP A 131 5.01 -18.42 7.76
CA ASP A 131 5.34 -17.38 6.79
C ASP A 131 4.19 -16.38 6.66
N ARG A 132 4.53 -15.08 6.63
CA ARG A 132 3.58 -13.99 6.48
C ARG A 132 3.52 -13.50 5.04
N TYR A 133 2.31 -13.37 4.53
CA TYR A 133 2.04 -12.85 3.19
C TYR A 133 1.19 -11.59 3.27
N GLN A 134 1.60 -10.55 2.53
CA GLN A 134 0.85 -9.31 2.40
C GLN A 134 0.74 -8.94 0.94
N ILE A 135 -0.37 -8.30 0.58
CA ILE A 135 -0.55 -7.73 -0.74
C ILE A 135 -0.67 -6.22 -0.56
N ALA A 136 0.25 -5.47 -1.17
CA ALA A 136 0.20 -4.02 -1.20
C ALA A 136 -0.14 -3.55 -2.60
N TYR A 137 -1.11 -2.66 -2.71
CA TYR A 137 -1.49 -2.02 -3.95
C TYR A 137 -1.23 -0.52 -3.86
N PHE A 138 -0.27 -0.04 -4.66
CA PHE A 138 0.16 1.34 -4.66
C PHE A 138 -0.45 2.10 -5.83
N LEU A 139 -1.05 3.24 -5.52
CA LEU A 139 -1.50 4.22 -6.49
C LEU A 139 -0.52 5.37 -6.50
N ARG A 140 0.00 5.70 -7.68
CA ARG A 140 0.95 6.80 -7.89
C ARG A 140 0.51 7.59 -9.12
N PRO A 141 0.82 8.88 -9.21
CA PRO A 141 0.74 9.56 -10.50
C PRO A 141 1.69 8.91 -11.51
N GLU A 142 1.43 9.12 -12.79
CA GLU A 142 2.38 8.72 -13.83
C GLU A 142 3.71 9.44 -13.66
N ASN A 143 4.80 8.78 -14.07
CA ASN A 143 6.15 9.32 -13.95
C ASN A 143 6.32 10.67 -14.69
N ALA A 144 5.52 10.91 -15.73
CA ALA A 144 5.51 12.16 -16.50
C ALA A 144 4.62 13.26 -15.85
N THR A 145 3.95 12.97 -14.73
CA THR A 145 3.10 13.95 -14.06
C THR A 145 3.96 14.99 -13.38
N HIS A 146 3.78 16.26 -13.77
CA HIS A 146 4.43 17.39 -13.14
C HIS A 146 3.48 18.11 -12.17
N LEU A 147 3.98 18.44 -10.98
CA LEU A 147 3.26 19.29 -10.03
C LEU A 147 3.50 20.76 -10.38
N ASP A 148 2.44 21.46 -10.78
CA ASP A 148 2.45 22.92 -10.86
C ASP A 148 2.25 23.49 -9.44
N THR A 149 3.34 23.99 -8.85
CA THR A 149 3.32 24.56 -7.49
C THR A 149 2.82 26.01 -7.45
N GLU A 150 2.63 26.66 -8.59
CA GLU A 150 2.32 28.10 -8.68
C GLU A 150 0.82 28.40 -8.67
N ARG A 151 -0.04 27.44 -9.08
CA ARG A 151 -1.52 27.60 -9.13
C ARG A 151 -2.24 27.64 -7.77
N ARG A 152 -1.54 27.91 -6.66
CA ARG A 152 -2.10 27.85 -5.30
C ARG A 152 -2.54 29.17 -4.67
N ARG A 153 -2.66 30.24 -5.44
CA ARG A 153 -3.37 31.45 -4.98
C ARG A 153 -4.85 31.34 -5.33
N VAL A 154 -5.63 30.72 -4.46
CA VAL A 154 -7.08 30.97 -4.34
C VAL A 154 -7.44 31.04 -2.87
#